data_AF-A0A0F9DL90-F1
#
_entry.id   AF-A0A0F9DL90-F1
#
_cell.length_a   1.000
_cell.length_b   1.000
_cell.length_c   1.000
_cell.angle_alpha   90.00
_cell.angle_beta   90.00
_cell.angle_gamma   90.00
#
_symmetry.space_group_name_H-M   'P 1'
#
loop_
_entity.id
_entity.type
_entity.pdbx_description
1 polymer ?
#
loop_
_entity_poly.entity_id
_entity_poly.type
_entity_poly.pdbx_seq_one_letter_code
_entity_poly.pdbx_strand_id
1 'polypeptide(L)'
;MGFFDMFTGRTKALEFKLLFDTDDKVSINITPYTSPIRNEYFFLFGLYFSKIFYNLGGFTSQGAMIAVNAVNNIIVSGISSQTNCFKEADCDDVIQYAQVPTSVVNQISGSISVSKNGNRTIWLNLPSNTTEQHLVFGLIALMQFVINENIDNQNNLTSFSLMCKSMVTAYENGAGTDMRDIIIIPMAAYYEAFI
;
A
#
# COMPACT_ATOMS: atom_id res chain seq x y z
N MET A 1 5.26 -14.55 -19.72
CA MET A 1 4.41 -13.59 -20.48
C MET A 1 3.20 -14.36 -20.98
N GLY A 2 2.00 -14.03 -20.50
CA GLY A 2 0.78 -14.76 -20.87
C GLY A 2 0.09 -14.14 -22.08
N PHE A 3 -0.56 -14.97 -22.91
CA PHE A 3 -1.28 -14.58 -24.13
C PHE A 3 -2.34 -13.48 -23.90
N PHE A 4 -2.88 -13.36 -22.68
CA PHE A 4 -3.86 -12.34 -22.28
C PHE A 4 -3.25 -10.95 -22.03
N ASP A 5 -1.97 -10.84 -21.69
CA ASP A 5 -1.29 -9.54 -21.47
C ASP A 5 -1.15 -8.77 -22.79
N MET A 6 -1.09 -9.48 -23.92
CA MET A 6 -0.94 -8.89 -25.25
C MET A 6 -2.20 -8.15 -25.73
N PHE A 7 -3.39 -8.55 -25.27
CA PHE A 7 -4.67 -7.94 -25.69
C PHE A 7 -5.09 -6.74 -24.84
N THR A 8 -4.60 -6.63 -23.60
CA THR A 8 -4.99 -5.53 -22.69
C THR A 8 -4.05 -4.32 -22.78
N GLY A 9 -2.89 -4.46 -23.44
CA GLY A 9 -1.85 -3.43 -23.46
C GLY A 9 -1.29 -3.12 -22.07
N ARG A 10 -1.41 -4.06 -21.13
CA ARG A 10 -0.90 -3.96 -19.77
C ARG A 10 0.13 -5.06 -19.53
N THR A 11 1.22 -4.71 -18.87
CA THR A 11 2.25 -5.64 -18.45
C THR A 11 2.23 -5.73 -16.93
N LYS A 12 2.20 -6.96 -16.40
CA LYS A 12 2.28 -7.18 -14.96
C LYS A 12 3.63 -6.67 -14.43
N ALA A 13 3.60 -5.84 -13.39
CA ALA A 13 4.77 -5.23 -12.76
C ALA A 13 5.20 -5.98 -11.51
N LEU A 14 4.26 -6.34 -10.63
CA LEU A 14 4.49 -7.18 -9.47
C LEU A 14 3.23 -7.93 -9.06
N GLU A 15 3.42 -9.02 -8.31
CA GLU A 15 2.40 -9.66 -7.49
C GLU A 15 2.78 -9.52 -6.03
N PHE A 16 1.78 -9.46 -5.16
CA PHE A 16 2.01 -9.39 -3.72
C PHE A 16 1.02 -10.28 -2.95
N LYS A 17 1.45 -10.67 -1.75
CA LYS A 17 0.63 -11.36 -0.76
C LYS A 17 0.90 -10.73 0.61
N LEU A 18 -0.17 -10.31 1.26
CA LEU A 18 -0.21 -9.96 2.68
C LEU A 18 -0.65 -11.21 3.42
N LEU A 19 0.19 -11.69 4.33
CA LEU A 19 0.00 -12.94 5.05
C LEU A 19 -0.19 -12.62 6.52
N PHE A 20 -1.38 -12.91 7.05
CA PHE A 20 -1.72 -12.77 8.46
C PHE A 20 -1.67 -14.13 9.11
N ASP A 21 -0.97 -14.25 10.23
CA ASP A 21 -0.82 -15.51 10.94
C ASP A 21 -1.58 -15.56 12.28
N THR A 22 -1.49 -16.69 12.96
CA THR A 22 -2.13 -16.93 14.26
C THR A 22 -1.52 -16.17 15.42
N ASP A 23 -0.32 -15.61 15.25
CA ASP A 23 0.47 -14.98 16.31
C ASP A 23 0.43 -13.44 16.18
N ASP A 24 -0.62 -12.94 15.54
CA ASP A 24 -0.83 -11.54 15.20
C ASP A 24 0.38 -10.91 14.48
N LYS A 25 0.92 -11.65 13.51
CA LYS A 25 1.93 -11.14 12.59
C LYS A 25 1.38 -10.92 11.21
N VAL A 26 1.93 -9.91 10.55
CA VAL A 26 1.72 -9.66 9.12
C VAL A 26 3.05 -9.69 8.38
N SER A 27 3.10 -10.45 7.30
CA SER A 27 4.24 -10.55 6.39
C SER A 27 3.85 -10.16 4.96
N ILE A 28 4.83 -9.69 4.20
CA ILE A 28 4.65 -9.31 2.80
C ILE A 28 5.59 -10.11 1.91
N ASN A 29 4.99 -10.82 0.96
CA ASN A 29 5.73 -11.49 -0.11
C ASN A 29 5.46 -10.76 -1.42
N ILE A 30 6.51 -10.34 -2.12
CA ILE A 30 6.42 -9.71 -3.45
C ILE A 30 7.16 -10.53 -4.49
N THR A 31 6.49 -10.75 -5.63
CA THR A 31 7.10 -11.32 -6.84
C THR A 31 7.21 -10.22 -7.90
N PRO A 32 8.43 -9.71 -8.18
CA PRO A 32 8.62 -8.66 -9.17
C PRO A 32 8.67 -9.21 -10.61
N TYR A 33 8.15 -8.43 -11.57
CA TYR A 33 8.19 -8.73 -13.01
C TYR A 33 8.78 -7.58 -13.85
N THR A 34 9.01 -6.41 -13.25
CA THR A 34 9.60 -5.23 -13.90
C THR A 34 10.76 -4.65 -13.10
N SER A 35 11.63 -3.89 -13.76
CA SER A 35 12.74 -3.14 -13.16
C SER A 35 12.72 -1.69 -13.66
N PRO A 36 13.04 -0.67 -12.83
CA PRO A 36 13.46 -0.76 -11.42
C PRO A 36 12.28 -1.06 -10.47
N ILE A 37 12.47 -2.00 -9.55
CA ILE A 37 11.37 -2.50 -8.71
C ILE A 37 10.98 -1.57 -7.55
N ARG A 38 11.92 -0.79 -7.02
CA ARG A 38 11.67 0.07 -5.84
C ARG A 38 10.55 1.09 -6.08
N ASN A 39 10.47 1.65 -7.28
CA ASN A 39 9.40 2.58 -7.64
C ASN A 39 8.02 1.89 -7.64
N GLU A 40 7.98 0.62 -8.03
CA GLU A 40 6.73 -0.15 -8.01
C GLU A 40 6.27 -0.47 -6.58
N TYR A 41 7.15 -0.44 -5.58
CA TYR A 41 6.75 -0.54 -4.16
C TYR A 41 6.00 0.72 -3.69
N PHE A 42 6.41 1.91 -4.15
CA PHE A 42 5.66 3.14 -3.88
C PHE A 42 4.28 3.11 -4.53
N PHE A 43 4.20 2.70 -5.80
CA PHE A 43 2.91 2.50 -6.47
C PHE A 43 2.06 1.42 -5.81
N LEU A 44 2.67 0.34 -5.30
CA LEU A 44 1.96 -0.68 -4.55
C LEU A 44 1.27 -0.12 -3.32
N PHE A 45 2.03 0.59 -2.47
CA PHE A 45 1.46 1.22 -1.29
C PHE A 45 0.33 2.19 -1.67
N GLY A 46 0.59 3.12 -2.62
CA GLY A 46 -0.39 4.13 -2.98
C GLY A 46 -1.66 3.55 -3.60
N LEU A 47 -1.53 2.61 -4.55
CA LEU A 47 -2.69 1.98 -5.16
C LEU A 47 -3.47 1.12 -4.16
N TYR A 48 -2.78 0.43 -3.25
CA TYR A 48 -3.43 -0.33 -2.19
C TYR A 48 -4.21 0.62 -1.27
N PHE A 49 -3.60 1.73 -0.84
CA PHE A 49 -4.24 2.73 0.01
C PHE A 49 -5.52 3.28 -0.63
N SER A 50 -5.46 3.76 -1.87
CA SER A 50 -6.67 4.24 -2.55
C SER A 50 -7.71 3.15 -2.72
N LYS A 51 -7.29 1.91 -3.00
CA LYS A 51 -8.22 0.80 -3.23
C LYS A 51 -8.96 0.43 -1.96
N ILE A 52 -8.29 0.36 -0.81
CA ILE A 52 -8.96 0.10 0.47
C ILE A 52 -9.81 1.28 0.89
N PHE A 53 -9.35 2.53 0.70
CA PHE A 53 -10.12 3.72 1.02
C PHE A 53 -11.45 3.74 0.27
N TYR A 54 -11.40 3.48 -1.04
CA TYR A 54 -12.59 3.33 -1.89
C TYR A 54 -13.49 2.19 -1.41
N ASN A 55 -12.93 0.98 -1.19
CA ASN A 55 -13.70 -0.20 -0.79
C ASN A 55 -14.36 -0.04 0.59
N LEU A 56 -13.75 0.72 1.50
CA LEU A 56 -14.28 1.00 2.83
C LEU A 56 -15.37 2.08 2.80
N GLY A 57 -15.63 2.74 1.67
CA GLY A 57 -16.67 3.76 1.54
C GLY A 57 -16.17 5.21 1.64
N GLY A 58 -14.86 5.44 1.59
CA GLY A 58 -14.24 6.76 1.66
C GLY A 58 -14.34 7.43 3.04
N PHE A 59 -14.04 8.73 3.12
CA PHE A 59 -13.85 9.45 4.40
C PHE A 59 -15.10 9.51 5.31
N THR A 60 -16.25 9.03 4.85
CA THR A 60 -17.47 8.91 5.66
C THR A 60 -17.54 7.62 6.47
N SER A 61 -16.66 6.64 6.21
CA SER A 61 -16.60 5.38 6.94
C SER A 61 -15.52 5.37 8.01
N GLN A 62 -15.83 4.74 9.14
CA GLN A 62 -14.90 4.62 10.26
C GLN A 62 -13.61 3.87 9.85
N GLY A 63 -13.73 2.79 9.07
CA GLY A 63 -12.56 2.03 8.61
C GLY A 63 -11.62 2.85 7.72
N ALA A 64 -12.16 3.67 6.82
CA ALA A 64 -11.36 4.55 5.97
C ALA A 64 -10.69 5.66 6.79
N MET A 65 -11.39 6.25 7.76
CA MET A 65 -10.81 7.24 8.68
C MET A 65 -9.69 6.65 9.51
N ILE A 66 -9.84 5.41 10.02
CA ILE A 66 -8.78 4.70 10.75
C ILE A 66 -7.56 4.50 9.83
N ALA A 67 -7.76 4.08 8.58
CA ALA A 67 -6.66 3.92 7.63
C ALA A 67 -5.90 5.23 7.38
N VAL A 68 -6.62 6.34 7.17
CA VAL A 68 -6.02 7.67 6.97
C VAL A 68 -5.28 8.14 8.21
N ASN A 69 -5.88 8.01 9.39
CA ASN A 69 -5.28 8.42 10.65
C ASN A 69 -4.02 7.62 10.97
N ALA A 70 -4.03 6.29 10.75
CA ALA A 70 -2.86 5.45 10.94
C ALA A 70 -1.68 5.91 10.07
N VAL A 71 -1.93 6.17 8.78
CA VAL A 71 -0.90 6.70 7.88
C VAL A 71 -0.45 8.09 8.30
N ASN A 72 -1.37 8.98 8.68
CA ASN A 72 -1.05 10.33 9.12
C ASN A 72 -0.17 10.33 10.39
N ASN A 73 -0.45 9.47 11.37
CA ASN A 73 0.35 9.34 12.57
C ASN A 73 1.81 8.96 12.24
N ILE A 74 2.01 7.99 11.34
CA ILE A 74 3.35 7.59 10.87
C ILE A 74 4.07 8.74 10.16
N ILE A 75 3.34 9.54 9.35
CA ILE A 75 3.94 10.68 8.65
C ILE A 75 4.34 11.79 9.64
N VAL A 76 3.49 12.09 10.62
CA VAL A 76 3.70 13.16 11.60
C VAL A 76 4.86 12.84 12.54
N SER A 77 5.07 11.57 12.90
CA SER A 77 6.25 11.16 13.67
C SER A 77 7.54 11.14 12.87
N GLY A 78 7.44 11.09 11.54
CA GLY A 78 8.54 11.21 10.60
C GLY A 78 9.02 9.85 10.08
N ILE A 79 9.10 9.74 8.75
CA ILE A 79 9.59 8.53 8.09
C ILE A 79 11.13 8.58 8.00
N SER A 80 11.76 7.55 8.54
CA SER A 80 13.20 7.32 8.53
C SER A 80 13.50 5.83 8.38
N SER A 81 14.77 5.48 8.26
CA SER A 81 15.23 4.08 8.23
C SER A 81 14.92 3.30 9.51
N GLN A 82 14.59 3.98 10.62
CA GLN A 82 14.28 3.36 11.92
C GLN A 82 12.79 3.37 12.24
N THR A 83 11.94 3.86 11.34
CA THR A 83 10.51 3.98 11.58
C THR A 83 9.87 2.59 11.73
N ASN A 84 9.14 2.42 12.83
CA ASN A 84 8.28 1.26 13.07
C ASN A 84 6.82 1.68 12.87
N CYS A 85 6.27 1.42 11.68
CA CYS A 85 4.92 1.86 11.32
C CYS A 85 3.83 1.36 12.26
N PHE A 86 3.99 0.18 12.87
CA PHE A 86 2.99 -0.39 13.77
C PHE A 86 2.95 0.36 15.10
N LYS A 87 4.13 0.72 15.62
CA LYS A 87 4.24 1.53 16.83
C LYS A 87 3.73 2.95 16.59
N GLU A 88 4.15 3.57 15.48
CA GLU A 88 3.72 4.94 15.14
C GLU A 88 2.22 5.03 14.82
N ALA A 89 1.60 3.92 14.38
CA ALA A 89 0.16 3.81 14.19
C ALA A 89 -0.62 3.37 15.46
N ASP A 90 0.06 3.20 16.60
CA ASP A 90 -0.53 2.76 17.89
C ASP A 90 -1.24 1.40 17.80
N CYS A 91 -0.58 0.41 17.18
CA CYS A 91 -1.13 -0.94 17.03
C CYS A 91 -0.11 -2.07 17.19
N ASP A 92 1.09 -1.79 17.73
CA ASP A 92 2.16 -2.79 17.91
C ASP A 92 1.89 -3.81 19.03
N ASP A 93 0.89 -3.55 19.88
CA ASP A 93 0.33 -4.48 20.86
C ASP A 93 -0.71 -5.44 20.25
N VAL A 94 -1.33 -5.05 19.14
CA VAL A 94 -2.36 -5.84 18.44
C VAL A 94 -1.78 -6.63 17.28
N ILE A 95 -0.83 -6.08 16.52
CA ILE A 95 -0.25 -6.76 15.36
C ILE A 95 1.17 -6.26 15.07
N GLN A 96 2.04 -7.15 14.57
CA GLN A 96 3.44 -6.80 14.31
C GLN A 96 3.91 -7.25 12.93
N TYR A 97 4.87 -6.52 12.38
CA TYR A 97 5.54 -6.93 11.15
C TYR A 97 6.43 -8.14 11.38
N ALA A 98 6.34 -9.15 10.51
CA ALA A 98 7.27 -10.26 10.46
C ALA A 98 7.77 -10.48 9.02
N GLN A 99 9.02 -10.91 8.87
CA GLN A 99 9.57 -11.25 7.54
C GLN A 99 9.05 -12.61 7.03
N VAL A 100 8.79 -13.54 7.95
CA VAL A 100 8.34 -14.89 7.63
C VAL A 100 7.11 -15.20 8.47
N PRO A 101 6.00 -15.67 7.86
CA PRO A 101 4.82 -16.05 8.61
C PRO A 101 5.04 -17.39 9.32
N THR A 102 4.50 -17.54 10.52
CA THR A 102 4.57 -18.82 11.26
C THR A 102 3.46 -19.78 10.81
N SER A 103 2.22 -19.29 10.73
CA SER A 103 1.04 -20.09 10.35
C SER A 103 -0.07 -19.22 9.76
N VAL A 104 -0.14 -19.12 8.42
CA VAL A 104 -1.05 -18.20 7.73
C VAL A 104 -2.53 -18.59 7.91
N VAL A 105 -3.34 -17.66 8.43
CA VAL A 105 -4.80 -17.80 8.61
C VAL A 105 -5.61 -16.96 7.63
N ASN A 106 -5.04 -15.86 7.13
CA ASN A 106 -5.64 -15.02 6.10
C ASN A 106 -4.58 -14.56 5.10
N GLN A 107 -4.93 -14.52 3.82
CA GLN A 107 -4.06 -14.05 2.75
C GLN A 107 -4.81 -13.09 1.83
N ILE A 108 -4.45 -11.80 1.86
CA ILE A 108 -4.85 -10.85 0.82
C ILE A 108 -3.80 -10.91 -0.28
N SER A 109 -4.20 -11.16 -1.52
CA SER A 109 -3.28 -11.19 -2.65
C SER A 109 -3.67 -10.20 -3.73
N GLY A 110 -2.71 -9.71 -4.49
CA GLY A 110 -3.00 -8.82 -5.60
C GLY A 110 -1.87 -8.72 -6.61
N SER A 111 -2.10 -7.91 -7.63
CA SER A 111 -1.11 -7.63 -8.66
C SER A 111 -1.20 -6.18 -9.12
N ILE A 112 -0.05 -5.61 -9.47
CA ILE A 112 0.03 -4.34 -10.19
C ILE A 112 0.36 -4.62 -11.65
N SER A 113 -0.34 -3.93 -12.53
CA SER A 113 -0.02 -3.90 -13.95
C SER A 113 0.20 -2.48 -14.43
N VAL A 114 1.13 -2.31 -15.36
CA VAL A 114 1.49 -1.04 -15.99
C VAL A 114 0.91 -1.02 -17.40
N SER A 115 0.17 0.02 -17.76
CA SER A 115 -0.28 0.25 -19.14
C SER A 115 0.78 0.94 -19.98
N LYS A 116 0.61 0.91 -21.32
CA LYS A 116 1.53 1.56 -22.28
C LYS A 116 1.83 3.05 -22.00
N ASN A 117 0.89 3.78 -21.39
CA ASN A 117 1.06 5.19 -21.03
C ASN A 117 1.72 5.40 -19.65
N GLY A 118 2.21 4.33 -19.01
CA GLY A 118 2.86 4.39 -17.70
C GLY A 118 1.90 4.40 -16.50
N ASN A 119 0.57 4.35 -16.69
CA ASN A 119 -0.34 4.26 -15.55
C ASN A 119 -0.25 2.88 -14.90
N ARG A 120 -0.29 2.84 -13.57
CA ARG A 120 -0.37 1.60 -12.81
C ARG A 120 -1.81 1.33 -12.41
N THR A 121 -2.20 0.06 -12.40
CA THR A 121 -3.50 -0.39 -11.91
C THR A 121 -3.32 -1.54 -10.95
N ILE A 122 -4.11 -1.60 -9.89
CA ILE A 122 -4.10 -2.68 -8.91
C ILE A 122 -5.32 -3.59 -9.06
N TRP A 123 -5.08 -4.88 -8.91
CA TRP A 123 -6.11 -5.88 -8.68
C TRP A 123 -5.92 -6.50 -7.30
N LEU A 124 -7.02 -6.65 -6.54
CA LEU A 124 -7.05 -7.26 -5.21
C LEU A 124 -7.97 -8.48 -5.22
N ASN A 125 -7.51 -9.53 -4.58
CA ASN A 125 -8.29 -10.69 -4.18
C ASN A 125 -8.45 -10.66 -2.66
N LEU A 126 -9.69 -10.52 -2.21
CA LEU A 126 -10.05 -10.52 -0.80
C LEU A 126 -10.77 -11.83 -0.48
N PRO A 127 -10.14 -12.77 0.25
CA PRO A 127 -10.85 -13.94 0.77
C PRO A 127 -12.09 -13.55 1.57
N SER A 128 -13.08 -14.44 1.65
CA SER A 128 -14.35 -14.19 2.35
C SER A 128 -14.20 -13.93 3.85
N ASN A 129 -13.11 -14.37 4.48
CA ASN A 129 -12.78 -14.13 5.89
C ASN A 129 -11.95 -12.84 6.11
N THR A 130 -11.77 -12.00 5.08
CA THR A 130 -11.07 -10.72 5.21
C THR A 130 -11.95 -9.70 5.93
N THR A 131 -11.38 -9.03 6.93
CA THR A 131 -12.05 -7.97 7.70
C THR A 131 -11.47 -6.60 7.33
N GLU A 132 -12.15 -5.51 7.71
CA GLU A 132 -11.62 -4.15 7.52
C GLU A 132 -10.27 -3.96 8.24
N GLN A 133 -10.09 -4.57 9.41
CA GLN A 133 -8.82 -4.53 10.14
C GLN A 133 -7.69 -5.16 9.33
N HIS A 134 -7.91 -6.28 8.65
CA HIS A 134 -6.90 -6.88 7.77
C HIS A 134 -6.50 -5.92 6.63
N LEU A 135 -7.44 -5.13 6.10
CA LEU A 135 -7.13 -4.12 5.08
C LEU A 135 -6.27 -2.99 5.64
N VAL A 136 -6.62 -2.47 6.81
CA VAL A 136 -5.87 -1.39 7.48
C VAL A 136 -4.47 -1.86 7.88
N PHE A 137 -4.36 -3.02 8.52
CA PHE A 137 -3.07 -3.58 8.91
C PHE A 137 -2.21 -3.96 7.70
N GLY A 138 -2.84 -4.41 6.62
CA GLY A 138 -2.17 -4.61 5.34
C GLY A 138 -1.55 -3.34 4.78
N LEU A 139 -2.23 -2.19 4.92
CA LEU A 139 -1.71 -0.89 4.53
C LEU A 139 -0.48 -0.50 5.36
N ILE A 140 -0.55 -0.64 6.68
CA ILE A 140 0.56 -0.34 7.60
C ILE A 140 1.76 -1.25 7.29
N ALA A 141 1.52 -2.55 7.06
CA ALA A 141 2.55 -3.50 6.66
C ALA A 141 3.22 -3.07 5.35
N LEU A 142 2.45 -2.66 4.33
CA LEU A 142 3.02 -2.22 3.04
C LEU A 142 3.89 -0.98 3.21
N MET A 143 3.48 -0.06 4.09
CA MET A 143 4.29 1.10 4.43
C MET A 143 5.62 0.69 5.08
N GLN A 144 5.59 -0.22 6.06
CA GLN A 144 6.80 -0.77 6.68
C GLN A 144 7.70 -1.47 5.65
N PHE A 145 7.13 -2.27 4.75
CA PHE A 145 7.86 -2.94 3.69
C PHE A 145 8.58 -1.94 2.78
N VAL A 146 7.86 -0.89 2.33
CA VAL A 146 8.45 0.16 1.48
C VAL A 146 9.63 0.84 2.17
N ILE A 147 9.53 1.12 3.47
CA ILE A 147 10.62 1.72 4.26
C ILE A 147 11.81 0.76 4.31
N ASN A 148 11.58 -0.51 4.61
CA ASN A 148 12.65 -1.53 4.68
C ASN A 148 13.40 -1.67 3.35
N GLU A 149 12.69 -1.65 2.21
CA GLU A 149 13.29 -1.75 0.87
C GLU A 149 14.06 -0.49 0.44
N ASN A 150 13.89 0.61 1.18
CA ASN A 150 14.55 1.90 0.94
C ASN A 150 15.37 2.37 2.14
N ILE A 151 15.74 1.45 3.05
CA ILE A 151 16.41 1.76 4.32
C ILE A 151 17.73 2.55 4.13
N ASP A 152 18.43 2.31 3.03
CA ASP A 152 19.70 2.95 2.70
C ASP A 152 19.57 4.22 1.85
N ASN A 153 18.34 4.66 1.51
CA ASN A 153 18.12 5.79 0.61
C ASN A 153 17.18 6.83 1.23
N GLN A 154 17.77 7.80 1.92
CA GLN A 154 17.03 8.88 2.60
C GLN A 154 16.21 9.75 1.64
N ASN A 155 16.65 9.95 0.39
CA ASN A 155 15.90 10.72 -0.60
C ASN A 155 14.62 9.98 -0.97
N ASN A 156 14.70 8.65 -1.17
CA ASN A 156 13.53 7.83 -1.43
C ASN A 156 12.54 7.84 -0.26
N LEU A 157 13.02 7.76 0.98
CA LEU A 157 12.15 7.85 2.17
C LEU A 157 11.48 9.22 2.29
N THR A 158 12.20 10.30 1.95
CA THR A 158 11.66 11.67 1.94
C THR A 158 10.57 11.81 0.88
N SER A 159 10.83 11.40 -0.37
CA SER A 159 9.83 11.40 -1.44
C SER A 159 8.64 10.49 -1.11
N PHE A 160 8.87 9.33 -0.50
CA PHE A 160 7.77 8.47 -0.06
C PHE A 160 6.91 9.15 1.01
N SER A 161 7.51 9.84 1.98
CA SER A 161 6.78 10.63 2.98
C SER A 161 5.95 11.74 2.36
N LEU A 162 6.48 12.44 1.35
CA LEU A 162 5.75 13.48 0.61
C LEU A 162 4.57 12.89 -0.17
N MET A 163 4.78 11.77 -0.85
CA MET A 163 3.71 11.04 -1.54
C MET A 163 2.60 10.66 -0.56
N CYS A 164 2.92 10.06 0.58
CA CYS A 164 1.91 9.68 1.57
C CYS A 164 1.14 10.89 2.10
N LYS A 165 1.84 12.01 2.37
CA LYS A 165 1.21 13.27 2.82
C LYS A 165 0.25 13.85 1.79
N SER A 166 0.64 13.86 0.51
CA SER A 166 -0.22 14.34 -0.59
C SER A 166 -1.48 13.48 -0.69
N MET A 167 -1.36 12.16 -0.56
CA MET A 167 -2.52 11.26 -0.54
C MET A 167 -3.45 11.49 0.66
N VAL A 168 -2.91 11.57 1.88
CA VAL A 168 -3.70 11.87 3.10
C VAL A 168 -4.45 13.19 2.93
N THR A 169 -3.78 14.24 2.47
CA THR A 169 -4.38 15.55 2.21
C THR A 169 -5.53 15.47 1.20
N ALA A 170 -5.37 14.67 0.13
CA ALA A 170 -6.43 14.48 -0.86
C ALA A 170 -7.69 13.82 -0.24
N TYR A 171 -7.50 12.78 0.58
CA TYR A 171 -8.61 12.07 1.22
C TYR A 171 -9.32 12.90 2.29
N GLU A 172 -8.58 13.65 3.11
CA GLU A 172 -9.15 14.56 4.11
C GLU A 172 -9.96 15.69 3.47
N ASN A 173 -9.58 16.11 2.25
CA ASN A 173 -10.34 17.07 1.45
C ASN A 173 -11.54 16.45 0.69
N GLY A 174 -11.85 15.18 0.94
CA GLY A 174 -13.04 14.50 0.42
C GLY A 174 -12.85 13.81 -0.94
N ALA A 175 -11.62 13.69 -1.47
CA ALA A 175 -11.35 12.88 -2.65
C ALA A 175 -11.33 11.38 -2.32
N GLY A 176 -11.34 10.50 -3.34
CA GLY A 176 -11.16 9.05 -3.16
C GLY A 176 -12.45 8.22 -3.18
N THR A 177 -13.61 8.86 -3.38
CA THR A 177 -14.91 8.16 -3.51
C THR A 177 -15.23 7.75 -4.95
N ASP A 178 -14.53 8.29 -5.96
CA ASP A 178 -14.68 7.87 -7.36
C ASP A 178 -13.73 6.70 -7.66
N MET A 179 -14.20 5.72 -8.43
CA MET A 179 -13.36 4.59 -8.86
C MET A 179 -12.10 5.04 -9.63
N ARG A 180 -12.15 6.19 -10.32
CA ARG A 180 -11.01 6.79 -11.02
C ARG A 180 -9.92 7.27 -10.05
N ASP A 181 -10.30 7.67 -8.84
CA ASP A 181 -9.38 8.17 -7.81
C ASP A 181 -8.42 7.07 -7.33
N ILE A 182 -8.80 5.80 -7.52
CA ILE A 182 -7.93 4.64 -7.26
C ILE A 182 -6.60 4.77 -8.01
N ILE A 183 -6.63 5.32 -9.23
CA ILE A 183 -5.43 5.49 -10.05
C ILE A 183 -4.92 6.94 -9.96
N ILE A 184 -5.82 7.93 -10.00
CA ILE A 184 -5.41 9.33 -10.13
C ILE A 184 -4.64 9.82 -8.90
N ILE A 185 -5.16 9.57 -7.68
CA ILE A 185 -4.56 10.10 -6.45
C ILE A 185 -3.14 9.56 -6.23
N PRO A 186 -2.89 8.23 -6.28
CA PRO A 186 -1.55 7.69 -6.05
C PRO A 186 -0.54 8.14 -7.12
N MET A 187 -0.98 8.23 -8.37
CA MET A 187 -0.10 8.66 -9.46
C MET A 187 0.26 10.14 -9.32
N ALA A 188 -0.72 11.01 -9.04
CA ALA A 188 -0.47 12.44 -8.83
C ALA A 188 0.48 12.67 -7.64
N ALA A 189 0.20 12.04 -6.50
CA ALA A 189 1.03 12.13 -5.30
C ALA A 189 2.47 11.61 -5.53
N TYR A 190 2.61 10.52 -6.29
CA TYR A 190 3.93 10.02 -6.69
C TYR A 190 4.68 11.05 -7.54
N TYR A 191 4.05 11.60 -8.60
CA TYR A 191 4.74 12.54 -9.46
C TYR A 191 5.10 13.84 -8.74
N GLU A 192 4.24 14.34 -7.86
CA GLU A 192 4.54 15.52 -7.03
C GLU A 192 5.77 15.32 -6.13
N ALA A 193 5.99 14.09 -5.63
CA ALA A 193 7.05 13.81 -4.67
C ALA A 193 8.42 13.47 -5.30
N PHE A 194 8.45 13.15 -6.59
CA PHE A 194 9.64 12.67 -7.31
C PHE A 194 10.04 13.55 -8.51
N ILE A 195 9.43 14.74 -8.64
CA ILE A 195 9.81 15.82 -9.58
C ILE A 195 10.53 16.91 -8.78
#